data_AF-A0A3M5TUN6-F1
#
_entry.id   AF-A0A3M5TUN6-F1
#
_cell.length_a   1.000
_cell.length_b   1.000
_cell.length_c   1.000
_cell.angle_alpha   90.00
_cell.angle_beta   90.00
_cell.angle_gamma   90.00
#
_symmetry.space_group_name_H-M   'P 1'
#
loop_
_entity.id
_entity.type
_entity.pdbx_description
1 polymer ?
#
loop_
_entity_poly.entity_id
_entity_poly.type
_entity_poly.pdbx_seq_one_letter_code
_entity_poly.pdbx_strand_id
1 'polypeptide(L)'
;MYTREDADFLVRNEALAPERIIGVETGGCPHTAIREDASINLEAVDQLNRRFEGLDMIIVESGGDNLSATFSPELSDLTIYVIDVSAGDKLPRKGGPGICKSDLLVINKIDLAPLVGASLEMMDSDTRKMRGEKPFVFSNQKTGQGLEQIIAFIERQGLLTTAA
;
A
#
# COMPACT_ATOMS: atom_id res chain seq x y z
N MET A 1 -9.83 14.26 0.50
CA MET A 1 -8.53 14.66 1.08
C MET A 1 -7.90 15.64 0.09
N TYR A 2 -7.56 16.86 0.49
CA TYR A 2 -7.24 17.99 -0.41
C TYR A 2 -5.84 18.57 -0.16
N THR A 3 -4.83 17.72 -0.05
CA THR A 3 -3.51 18.13 0.40
C THR A 3 -2.42 17.49 -0.43
N ARG A 4 -1.34 18.24 -0.68
CA ARG A 4 -0.07 17.70 -1.20
C ARG A 4 0.87 17.24 -0.09
N GLU A 5 0.38 17.19 1.15
CA GLU A 5 1.21 16.96 2.33
C GLU A 5 1.99 15.65 2.24
N ASP A 6 1.40 14.57 1.71
CA ASP A 6 2.10 13.28 1.58
C ASP A 6 3.25 13.38 0.57
N ALA A 7 3.03 14.03 -0.58
CA ALA A 7 4.08 14.28 -1.56
C ALA A 7 5.18 15.20 -1.01
N ASP A 8 4.80 16.28 -0.33
CA ASP A 8 5.73 17.21 0.30
C ASP A 8 6.54 16.53 1.41
N PHE A 9 5.91 15.65 2.19
CA PHE A 9 6.57 14.85 3.21
C PHE A 9 7.63 13.94 2.59
N LEU A 10 7.32 13.23 1.50
CA LEU A 10 8.27 12.35 0.81
C LEU A 10 9.45 13.14 0.23
N VAL A 11 9.19 14.30 -0.36
CA VAL A 11 10.24 15.20 -0.87
C VAL A 11 11.14 15.69 0.26
N ARG A 12 10.57 16.14 1.38
CA ARG A 12 11.34 16.64 2.54
C ARG A 12 12.20 15.56 3.20
N ASN A 13 11.79 14.30 3.12
CA ASN A 13 12.53 13.16 3.66
C ASN A 13 13.42 12.47 2.62
N GLU A 14 13.62 13.10 1.44
CA GLU A 14 14.52 12.62 0.38
C GLU A 14 14.20 11.17 -0.06
N ALA A 15 12.92 10.78 -0.03
CA ALA A 15 12.50 9.43 -0.40
C ALA A 15 12.81 9.12 -1.88
N LEU A 16 12.61 10.12 -2.75
CA LEU A 16 13.00 10.13 -4.17
C LEU A 16 13.33 11.57 -4.59
N ALA A 17 13.97 11.71 -5.75
CA ALA A 17 14.13 13.02 -6.39
C ALA A 17 12.76 13.69 -6.59
N PRO A 18 12.58 15.00 -6.32
CA PRO A 18 11.27 15.65 -6.33
C PRO A 18 10.50 15.49 -7.64
N GLU A 19 11.21 15.46 -8.77
CA GLU A 19 10.67 15.22 -10.10
C GLU A 19 9.98 13.86 -10.29
N ARG A 20 10.27 12.89 -9.42
CA ARG A 20 9.69 11.54 -9.43
C ARG A 20 8.46 11.41 -8.54
N ILE A 21 8.04 12.48 -7.86
CA ILE A 21 6.90 12.48 -6.94
C ILE A 21 5.84 13.46 -7.47
N ILE A 22 4.62 12.97 -7.68
CA ILE A 22 3.47 13.81 -8.07
C ILE A 22 2.39 13.67 -7.00
N GLY A 23 2.05 14.79 -6.37
CA GLY A 23 0.89 14.87 -5.48
C GLY A 23 -0.40 15.06 -6.27
N VAL A 24 -1.36 14.15 -6.11
CA VAL A 24 -2.67 14.20 -6.77
C VAL A 24 -3.75 14.58 -5.75
N GLU A 25 -4.34 15.76 -5.92
CA GLU A 25 -5.46 16.22 -5.09
C GLU A 25 -6.78 15.74 -5.68
N THR A 26 -7.43 14.80 -4.99
CA THR A 26 -8.61 14.07 -5.50
C THR A 26 -9.92 14.83 -5.31
N GLY A 27 -9.90 15.97 -4.62
CA GLY A 27 -11.05 16.84 -4.45
C GLY A 27 -12.21 16.25 -3.62
N GLY A 28 -12.16 15.00 -3.16
CA GLY A 28 -13.34 14.32 -2.59
C GLY A 28 -13.04 13.00 -1.88
N CYS A 29 -13.90 11.99 -2.08
CA CYS A 29 -13.77 10.65 -1.49
C CYS A 29 -12.60 9.90 -2.13
N PRO A 30 -11.59 9.45 -1.36
CA PRO A 30 -10.39 8.79 -1.88
C PRO A 30 -10.69 7.58 -2.78
N HIS A 31 -11.70 6.76 -2.45
CA HIS A 31 -12.08 5.60 -3.26
C HIS A 31 -12.47 5.96 -4.71
N THR A 32 -13.08 7.13 -4.95
CA THR A 32 -13.49 7.53 -6.31
C THR A 32 -12.27 7.72 -7.20
N ALA A 33 -11.25 8.41 -6.69
CA ALA A 33 -10.04 8.69 -7.46
C ALA A 33 -9.18 7.46 -7.74
N ILE A 34 -9.38 6.35 -7.03
CA ILE A 34 -8.64 5.11 -7.25
C ILE A 34 -9.48 4.00 -7.87
N ARG A 35 -10.81 4.18 -7.98
CA ARG A 35 -11.73 3.12 -8.44
C ARG A 35 -12.76 3.58 -9.45
N GLU A 36 -13.67 4.47 -9.07
CA GLU A 36 -14.80 4.84 -9.93
C GLU A 36 -14.41 5.81 -11.06
N ASP A 37 -13.50 6.73 -10.78
CA ASP A 37 -12.97 7.70 -11.73
C ASP A 37 -11.47 7.88 -11.45
N ALA A 38 -10.67 6.98 -12.01
CA ALA A 38 -9.22 6.99 -11.86
C ALA A 38 -8.52 8.00 -12.79
N SER A 39 -9.26 8.82 -13.54
CA SER A 39 -8.72 9.67 -14.62
C SER A 39 -7.56 10.56 -14.17
N ILE A 40 -7.67 11.20 -13.01
CA ILE A 40 -6.63 12.10 -12.50
C ILE A 40 -5.34 11.33 -12.15
N ASN A 41 -5.47 10.13 -11.58
CA ASN A 41 -4.32 9.29 -11.28
C ASN A 41 -3.70 8.68 -12.55
N LEU A 42 -4.52 8.27 -13.52
CA LEU A 42 -4.06 7.78 -14.82
C LEU A 42 -3.30 8.86 -15.59
N GLU A 43 -3.76 10.10 -15.55
CA GLU A 43 -3.06 11.24 -16.13
C GLU A 43 -1.69 11.48 -15.45
N ALA A 44 -1.62 11.38 -14.11
CA ALA A 44 -0.34 11.49 -13.39
C ALA A 44 0.63 10.33 -13.73
N VAL A 45 0.11 9.11 -13.90
CA VAL A 45 0.88 7.95 -14.36
C VAL A 45 1.43 8.17 -15.77
N ASP A 46 0.60 8.65 -16.70
CA ASP A 46 1.03 8.96 -18.07
C ASP A 46 2.09 10.08 -18.11
N GLN A 47 1.96 11.10 -17.26
CA GLN A 47 2.98 12.15 -17.11
C GLN A 47 4.33 11.60 -16.66
N LEU A 48 4.35 10.68 -15.67
CA LEU A 48 5.59 10.03 -15.23
C LEU A 48 6.21 9.18 -16.33
N ASN A 49 5.39 8.38 -17.03
CA ASN A 49 5.83 7.55 -18.16
C ASN A 49 6.45 8.36 -19.29
N ARG A 50 5.88 9.52 -19.63
CA ARG A 50 6.45 10.42 -20.65
C ARG A 50 7.71 11.14 -20.17
N ARG A 51 7.80 11.42 -18.87
CA ARG A 51 8.93 12.16 -18.29
C ARG A 51 10.18 11.30 -18.12
N PHE A 52 10.03 10.01 -17.87
CA PHE A 52 11.12 9.10 -17.58
C PHE A 52 11.06 7.88 -18.49
N GLU A 53 11.91 7.86 -19.52
CA GLU A 53 12.09 6.67 -20.35
C GLU A 53 12.64 5.50 -19.53
N GLY A 54 12.09 4.29 -19.74
CA GLY A 54 12.55 3.08 -19.06
C GLY A 54 12.13 2.99 -17.58
N LEU A 55 11.00 3.57 -17.19
CA LEU A 55 10.43 3.32 -15.85
C LEU A 55 10.05 1.84 -15.69
N ASP A 56 10.55 1.22 -14.62
CA ASP A 56 10.22 -0.16 -14.27
C ASP A 56 8.90 -0.26 -13.48
N MET A 57 8.62 0.72 -12.63
CA MET A 57 7.46 0.71 -11.73
C MET A 57 7.04 2.13 -11.31
N ILE A 58 5.75 2.33 -11.10
CA ILE A 58 5.16 3.51 -10.45
C ILE A 58 4.37 3.04 -9.23
N ILE A 59 4.56 3.70 -8.08
CA ILE A 59 3.81 3.43 -6.85
C ILE A 59 2.71 4.49 -6.72
N VAL A 60 1.45 4.03 -6.57
CA VAL A 60 0.30 4.90 -6.30
C VAL A 60 -0.15 4.69 -4.87
N GLU A 61 0.03 5.71 -4.03
CA GLU A 61 -0.49 5.72 -2.66
C GLU A 61 -1.90 6.31 -2.63
N SER A 62 -2.84 5.64 -1.97
CA SER A 62 -4.16 6.22 -1.72
C SER A 62 -4.11 7.14 -0.50
N GLY A 63 -4.97 8.17 -0.46
CA GLY A 63 -5.05 9.10 0.67
C GLY A 63 -5.63 8.52 1.97
N GLY A 64 -5.53 7.20 2.20
CA GLY A 64 -6.14 6.51 3.33
C GLY A 64 -7.66 6.35 3.20
N ASP A 65 -8.14 5.15 3.46
CA ASP A 65 -9.56 4.84 3.42
C ASP A 65 -9.87 3.64 4.34
N ASN A 66 -11.13 3.23 4.38
CA ASN A 66 -11.62 2.12 5.17
C ASN A 66 -11.37 0.76 4.47
N LEU A 67 -11.77 -0.32 5.14
CA LEU A 67 -11.55 -1.71 4.71
C LEU A 67 -12.18 -2.08 3.35
N SER A 68 -13.08 -1.25 2.82
CA SER A 68 -13.73 -1.45 1.52
C SER A 68 -12.94 -0.92 0.32
N ALA A 69 -11.83 -0.20 0.56
CA ALA A 69 -11.05 0.40 -0.50
C ALA A 69 -10.30 -0.63 -1.34
N THR A 70 -10.37 -0.43 -2.66
CA THR A 70 -9.69 -1.22 -3.68
C THR A 70 -9.33 -0.32 -4.84
N PHE A 71 -8.20 -0.57 -5.47
CA PHE A 71 -7.85 0.08 -6.72
C PHE A 71 -8.61 -0.53 -7.91
N SER A 72 -8.88 0.30 -8.92
CA SER A 72 -9.34 -0.17 -10.23
C SER A 72 -8.23 -0.98 -10.90
N PRO A 73 -8.55 -2.11 -11.55
CA PRO A 73 -7.60 -2.83 -12.41
C PRO A 73 -7.02 -1.97 -13.55
N GLU A 74 -7.68 -0.87 -13.92
CA GLU A 74 -7.14 0.07 -14.91
C GLU A 74 -5.99 0.90 -14.36
N LEU A 75 -5.91 1.09 -13.03
CA LEU A 75 -4.90 1.92 -12.37
C LEU A 75 -3.76 1.12 -11.76
N SER A 76 -4.01 -0.14 -11.34
CA SER A 76 -3.01 -0.95 -10.63
C SER A 76 -2.94 -2.38 -11.14
N ASP A 77 -1.74 -2.82 -11.50
CA ASP A 77 -1.44 -4.23 -11.80
C ASP A 77 -1.29 -5.09 -10.54
N LEU A 78 -0.75 -4.49 -9.46
CA LEU A 78 -0.51 -5.14 -8.16
C LEU A 78 -0.98 -4.24 -7.02
N THR A 79 -1.59 -4.87 -6.01
CA THR A 79 -2.15 -4.16 -4.85
C THR A 79 -1.54 -4.63 -3.54
N ILE A 80 -0.98 -3.68 -2.79
CA ILE A 80 -0.52 -3.90 -1.41
C ILE A 80 -1.47 -3.15 -0.48
N TYR A 81 -2.10 -3.88 0.43
CA TYR A 81 -2.97 -3.29 1.46
C TYR A 81 -2.23 -3.25 2.78
N VAL A 82 -2.19 -2.08 3.43
CA VAL A 82 -1.44 -1.88 4.67
C VAL A 82 -2.42 -1.59 5.81
N ILE A 83 -2.36 -2.42 6.85
CA ILE A 83 -3.00 -2.16 8.14
C ILE A 83 -1.94 -2.08 9.23
N ASP A 84 -2.29 -1.59 10.41
CA ASP A 84 -1.39 -1.62 11.55
C ASP A 84 -2.01 -2.21 12.81
N VAL A 85 -1.16 -2.72 13.69
CA VAL A 85 -1.57 -3.39 14.94
C VAL A 85 -2.30 -2.45 15.90
N SER A 86 -2.02 -1.15 15.85
CA SER A 86 -2.67 -0.17 16.73
C SER A 86 -4.15 0.04 16.42
N ALA A 87 -4.61 -0.35 15.23
CA ALA A 87 -6.03 -0.40 14.88
C ALA A 87 -6.79 -1.58 15.53
N GLY A 88 -6.10 -2.49 16.21
CA GLY A 88 -6.66 -3.58 17.01
C GLY A 88 -6.56 -4.96 16.36
N ASP A 89 -6.38 -5.99 17.20
CA ASP A 89 -6.19 -7.39 16.77
C ASP A 89 -7.41 -8.02 16.08
N LYS A 90 -8.60 -7.45 16.27
CA LYS A 90 -9.84 -7.86 15.57
C LYS A 90 -9.95 -7.29 14.16
N LEU A 91 -9.02 -6.45 13.71
CA LEU A 91 -9.11 -5.83 12.38
C LEU A 91 -9.12 -6.89 11.25
N PRO A 92 -8.24 -7.91 11.24
CA PRO A 92 -8.26 -8.94 10.20
C PRO A 92 -9.60 -9.64 10.04
N ARG A 93 -10.28 -10.01 11.13
CA ARG A 93 -11.59 -10.69 11.07
C ARG A 93 -12.75 -9.80 10.62
N LYS A 94 -12.58 -8.48 10.56
CA LYS A 94 -13.58 -7.60 9.92
C LYS A 94 -13.60 -7.81 8.40
N GLY A 95 -12.54 -8.37 7.82
CA GLY A 95 -12.42 -8.65 6.41
C GLY A 95 -12.44 -7.38 5.56
N GLY A 96 -13.18 -7.43 4.46
CA GLY A 96 -13.18 -6.38 3.44
C GLY A 96 -12.22 -6.73 2.29
N PRO A 97 -12.47 -6.17 1.09
CA PRO A 97 -11.69 -6.51 -0.10
C PRO A 97 -10.20 -6.18 0.04
N GLY A 98 -9.80 -5.15 0.78
CA GLY A 98 -8.40 -4.88 1.05
C GLY A 98 -7.72 -6.01 1.82
N ILE A 99 -8.38 -6.58 2.84
CA ILE A 99 -7.86 -7.70 3.63
C ILE A 99 -7.97 -9.02 2.87
N CYS A 100 -9.04 -9.26 2.12
CA CYS A 100 -9.30 -10.57 1.52
C CYS A 100 -8.71 -10.72 0.12
N LYS A 101 -8.62 -9.64 -0.67
CA LYS A 101 -8.36 -9.72 -2.12
C LYS A 101 -7.05 -9.09 -2.57
N SER A 102 -6.45 -8.17 -1.81
CA SER A 102 -5.14 -7.59 -2.16
C SER A 102 -4.10 -8.68 -2.43
N ASP A 103 -3.14 -8.38 -3.30
CA ASP A 103 -2.09 -9.32 -3.68
C ASP A 103 -1.14 -9.56 -2.51
N LEU A 104 -0.85 -8.52 -1.72
CA LEU A 104 -0.16 -8.61 -0.44
C LEU A 104 -0.88 -7.80 0.63
N LEU A 105 -1.04 -8.38 1.83
CA LEU A 105 -1.42 -7.64 3.03
C LEU A 105 -0.19 -7.41 3.92
N VAL A 106 0.03 -6.18 4.34
CA VAL A 106 1.06 -5.82 5.31
C VAL A 106 0.39 -5.46 6.63
N ILE A 107 0.81 -6.11 7.71
CA ILE A 107 0.38 -5.82 9.08
C ILE A 107 1.56 -5.17 9.80
N ASN A 108 1.57 -3.83 9.81
CA ASN A 108 2.70 -3.02 10.28
C ASN A 108 2.60 -2.67 11.78
N LYS A 109 3.68 -2.11 12.33
CA LYS A 109 3.81 -1.61 13.71
C LYS A 109 3.63 -2.71 14.76
N ILE A 110 4.16 -3.90 14.50
CA ILE A 110 4.03 -5.05 15.41
C ILE A 110 4.64 -4.84 16.80
N ASP A 111 5.59 -3.92 16.91
CA ASP A 111 6.19 -3.47 18.15
C ASP A 111 5.19 -2.80 19.09
N LEU A 112 4.09 -2.26 18.57
CA LEU A 112 3.04 -1.64 19.38
C LEU A 112 2.09 -2.66 20.01
N ALA A 113 2.15 -3.94 19.64
CA ALA A 113 1.21 -4.97 20.13
C ALA A 113 1.07 -5.00 21.68
N PRO A 114 2.16 -4.97 22.47
CA PRO A 114 2.05 -4.96 23.93
C PRO A 114 1.42 -3.68 24.49
N LEU A 115 1.54 -2.57 23.78
CA LEU A 115 1.05 -1.26 24.23
C LEU A 115 -0.46 -1.09 24.01
N VAL A 116 -1.01 -1.76 22.99
CA VAL A 116 -2.43 -1.72 22.66
C VAL A 116 -3.19 -2.98 23.07
N GLY A 117 -2.52 -3.94 23.69
CA GLY A 117 -3.11 -5.22 24.12
C GLY A 117 -3.54 -6.11 22.96
N ALA A 118 -2.87 -6.01 21.81
CA ALA A 118 -3.19 -6.80 20.62
C ALA A 118 -2.42 -8.13 20.62
N SER A 119 -3.10 -9.23 20.28
CA SER A 119 -2.45 -10.53 20.07
C SER A 119 -2.06 -10.73 18.61
N LEU A 120 -0.75 -10.79 18.34
CA LEU A 120 -0.24 -11.09 16.99
C LEU A 120 -0.62 -12.52 16.53
N GLU A 121 -0.72 -13.47 17.46
CA GLU A 121 -1.18 -14.83 17.16
C GLU A 121 -2.64 -14.85 16.69
N MET A 122 -3.50 -14.06 17.33
CA MET A 122 -4.90 -13.92 16.91
C MET A 122 -5.00 -13.26 15.53
N MET A 123 -4.19 -12.21 15.29
CA MET A 123 -4.12 -11.56 13.99
C MET A 123 -3.65 -12.51 12.89
N ASP A 124 -2.63 -13.34 13.14
CA ASP A 124 -2.14 -14.35 12.19
C ASP A 124 -3.24 -15.34 11.81
N SER A 125 -3.88 -15.95 12.82
CA SER A 125 -4.96 -16.92 12.63
C SER A 125 -6.14 -16.33 11.84
N ASP A 126 -6.59 -15.14 12.22
CA ASP A 126 -7.71 -14.47 11.54
C ASP A 126 -7.33 -14.08 10.11
N THR A 127 -6.08 -13.64 9.89
CA THR A 127 -5.60 -13.23 8.56
C THR A 127 -5.53 -14.43 7.62
N ARG A 128 -4.98 -15.56 8.06
CA ARG A 128 -4.98 -16.82 7.29
C ARG A 128 -6.39 -17.25 6.91
N LYS A 129 -7.32 -17.16 7.86
CA LYS A 129 -8.73 -17.50 7.60
C LYS A 129 -9.37 -16.60 6.54
N MET A 130 -9.07 -15.30 6.55
CA MET A 130 -9.68 -14.34 5.62
C MET A 130 -9.01 -14.30 4.24
N ARG A 131 -7.75 -14.76 4.13
CA ARG A 131 -6.95 -14.69 2.90
C ARG A 131 -6.74 -16.03 2.21
N GLY A 132 -6.95 -17.15 2.90
CA GLY A 132 -6.58 -18.47 2.40
C GLY A 132 -5.07 -18.52 2.10
N GLU A 133 -4.72 -18.81 0.85
CA GLU A 133 -3.32 -18.91 0.40
C GLU A 133 -2.68 -17.56 0.01
N LYS A 134 -3.45 -16.45 -0.01
CA LYS A 134 -2.89 -15.13 -0.37
C LYS A 134 -1.89 -14.65 0.69
N PRO A 135 -0.69 -14.17 0.31
CA PRO A 135 0.38 -13.87 1.24
C PRO A 135 0.06 -12.64 2.09
N PHE A 136 0.66 -12.60 3.28
CA PHE A 136 0.69 -11.44 4.15
C PHE A 136 1.99 -11.41 4.96
N VAL A 137 2.40 -10.22 5.41
CA VAL A 137 3.66 -9.99 6.15
C VAL A 137 3.40 -9.16 7.40
N PHE A 138 3.85 -9.67 8.55
CA PHE A 138 4.02 -8.84 9.75
C PHE A 138 5.29 -8.00 9.61
N SER A 139 5.19 -6.70 9.90
CA SER A 139 6.32 -5.79 9.68
C SER A 139 6.46 -4.70 10.75
N ASN A 140 7.67 -4.16 10.83
CA ASN A 140 7.99 -2.94 11.54
C ASN A 140 8.89 -2.06 10.67
N GLN A 141 8.30 -1.04 10.04
CA GLN A 141 9.05 -0.13 9.15
C GLN A 141 10.04 0.79 9.87
N LYS A 142 10.02 0.86 11.22
CA LYS A 142 11.05 1.59 11.99
C LYS A 142 12.33 0.77 12.17
N THR A 143 12.24 -0.56 12.18
CA THR A 143 13.40 -1.46 12.32
C THR A 143 13.78 -2.16 11.01
N GLY A 144 12.94 -2.06 9.98
CA GLY A 144 13.09 -2.79 8.72
C GLY A 144 12.60 -4.23 8.77
N GLN A 145 12.02 -4.69 9.87
CA GLN A 145 11.51 -6.06 9.97
C GLN A 145 10.38 -6.29 8.94
N GLY A 146 10.53 -7.34 8.14
CA GLY A 146 9.58 -7.70 7.08
C GLY A 146 9.75 -6.92 5.78
N LEU A 147 10.62 -5.91 5.73
CA LEU A 147 10.83 -5.09 4.53
C LEU A 147 11.39 -5.91 3.36
N GLU A 148 12.39 -6.76 3.60
CA GLU A 148 12.96 -7.64 2.56
C GLU A 148 11.92 -8.58 1.94
N GLN A 149 10.95 -9.07 2.74
CA GLN A 149 9.88 -9.94 2.23
C GLN A 149 8.90 -9.17 1.33
N ILE A 150 8.64 -7.90 1.66
CA ILE A 150 7.79 -7.02 0.85
C ILE A 150 8.50 -6.69 -0.47
N ILE A 151 9.79 -6.34 -0.43
CA ILE A 151 10.61 -6.07 -1.62
C ILE A 151 10.63 -7.30 -2.54
N ALA A 152 10.99 -8.47 -2.00
CA ALA A 152 11.04 -9.71 -2.77
C ALA A 152 9.68 -10.10 -3.38
N PHE A 153 8.57 -9.79 -2.68
CA PHE A 153 7.24 -9.95 -3.24
C PHE A 153 7.02 -9.04 -4.44
N ILE A 154 7.34 -7.74 -4.33
CA ILE A 154 7.18 -6.75 -5.41
C ILE A 154 8.02 -7.14 -6.61
N GLU A 155 9.29 -7.49 -6.41
CA GLU A 155 10.19 -7.89 -7.49
C GLU A 155 9.65 -9.13 -8.23
N ARG A 156 9.23 -10.15 -7.48
CA ARG A 156 8.75 -11.41 -8.06
C ARG A 156 7.42 -11.25 -8.78
N GLN A 157 6.45 -10.56 -8.16
CA GLN A 157 5.10 -10.42 -8.74
C GLN A 157 5.08 -9.35 -9.83
N GLY A 158 5.87 -8.29 -9.69
CA GLY A 158 6.03 -7.22 -10.67
C GLY A 158 6.93 -7.58 -11.85
N LEU A 159 7.49 -8.80 -11.84
CA LEU A 159 8.43 -9.29 -12.87
C LEU A 159 9.63 -8.35 -13.07
N LEU A 160 10.05 -7.68 -11.99
CA LEU A 160 11.18 -6.77 -12.03
C LEU A 160 12.45 -7.60 -12.09
N THR A 161 13.25 -7.39 -13.12
CA THR A 161 14.60 -7.95 -13.18
C THR A 161 15.50 -7.14 -12.27
N THR A 162 16.10 -7.79 -11.27
CA THR A 162 17.16 -7.18 -10.48
C THR A 162 18.27 -6.78 -11.45
N ALA A 163 18.58 -5.48 -11.52
CA ALA A 163 19.72 -5.02 -12.31
C ALA A 163 20.97 -5.77 -11.80
N ALA A 164 21.66 -6.46 -12.71
CA ALA A 164 22.87 -7.22 -12.42
C ALA A 164 24.04 -6.30 -12.01
#